data_AF-A0A0L0F8G9-F1
#
_entry.id   AF-A0A0L0F8G9-F1
#
_cell.length_a   1.000
_cell.length_b   1.000
_cell.length_c   1.000
_cell.angle_alpha   90.00
_cell.angle_beta   90.00
_cell.angle_gamma   90.00
#
_symmetry.space_group_name_H-M   'P 1'
#
loop_
_entity.id
_entity.type
_entity.pdbx_description
1 polymer ?
#
loop_
_entity_poly.entity_id
_entity_poly.type
_entity_poly.pdbx_seq_one_letter_code
_entity_poly.pdbx_strand_id
1 'polypeptide(L)'
;IVMYIMLCGAHPFDISGNSSNAAILVRAVDPKLNGSRMWPKLSESARDLLTRLLDPNPETRITAKQALDHPWLGGTGATDTALPL
;
A
#
# COMPACT_ATOMS: atom_id res chain seq x y z
N ILE A 1 0.51 -2.05 6.47
CA ILE A 1 0.60 -0.59 6.78
C ILE A 1 2.00 -0.04 6.51
N VAL A 2 3.05 -0.57 7.16
CA VAL A 2 4.43 -0.02 7.07
C VAL A 2 4.92 0.11 5.62
N MET A 3 4.70 -0.89 4.76
CA MET A 3 5.09 -0.83 3.34
C MET A 3 4.46 0.34 2.59
N TYR A 4 3.18 0.67 2.85
CA TYR A 4 2.53 1.83 2.24
C TYR A 4 3.23 3.13 2.65
N ILE A 5 3.59 3.25 3.93
CA ILE A 5 4.30 4.44 4.45
C ILE A 5 5.67 4.58 3.77
N MET A 6 6.41 3.49 3.60
CA MET A 6 7.72 3.53 2.92
C MET A 6 7.62 4.00 1.46
N LEU A 7 6.58 3.56 0.74
CA LEU A 7 6.41 3.86 -0.68
C LEU A 7 5.72 5.20 -0.97
N CYS A 8 4.76 5.57 -0.12
CA CYS A 8 3.90 6.74 -0.33
C CYS A 8 4.25 7.93 0.56
N GLY A 9 5.06 7.74 1.60
CA GLY A 9 5.45 8.79 2.56
C GLY A 9 4.32 9.28 3.47
N ALA A 10 3.18 8.60 3.50
CA ALA A 10 2.00 9.01 4.26
C ALA A 10 1.26 7.79 4.86
N HIS A 11 0.45 8.02 5.88
CA HIS A 11 -0.37 6.96 6.48
C HIS A 11 -1.56 6.63 5.56
N PRO A 12 -1.86 5.34 5.28
CA PRO A 12 -2.90 4.96 4.30
C PRO A 12 -4.32 5.40 4.71
N PHE A 13 -4.56 5.61 6.01
CA PHE A 13 -5.88 6.03 6.53
C PHE A 13 -5.91 7.50 6.95
N ASP A 14 -4.76 8.19 6.89
CA ASP A 14 -4.62 9.61 7.21
C ASP A 14 -3.52 10.25 6.35
N ILE A 15 -3.91 10.61 5.12
CA ILE A 15 -2.97 11.16 4.14
C ILE A 15 -2.53 12.58 4.52
N SER A 16 -3.41 13.36 5.16
CA SER A 16 -3.12 14.74 5.59
C SER A 16 -2.44 14.82 6.96
N GLY A 17 -2.43 13.74 7.74
CA GLY A 17 -1.86 13.71 9.09
C GLY A 17 -2.67 14.48 10.14
N ASN A 18 -3.88 14.92 9.79
CA ASN A 18 -4.74 15.75 10.64
C ASN A 18 -6.19 15.23 10.73
N SER A 19 -6.40 13.98 10.32
CA SER A 19 -7.73 13.39 10.34
C SER A 19 -8.15 13.04 11.76
N SER A 20 -9.45 13.17 12.06
CA SER A 20 -9.99 12.70 13.34
C SER A 20 -9.94 11.17 13.44
N ASN A 21 -9.88 10.64 14.66
CA ASN A 21 -9.91 9.20 14.90
C ASN A 21 -11.12 8.51 14.24
N ALA A 22 -12.29 9.16 14.27
CA ALA A 22 -13.49 8.64 13.60
C ALA A 22 -13.31 8.53 12.08
N ALA A 23 -12.71 9.54 11.44
CA ALA A 23 -12.43 9.49 10.01
C ALA A 23 -11.39 8.42 9.66
N ILE A 24 -10.39 8.21 10.53
CA ILE A 24 -9.38 7.15 10.37
C ILE A 24 -10.05 5.77 10.45
N LEU A 25 -10.94 5.54 11.42
CA LEU A 25 -11.66 4.27 11.56
C LEU A 25 -12.54 3.97 10.34
N VAL A 26 -13.26 4.96 9.81
CA VAL A 26 -14.06 4.80 8.58
C VAL A 26 -13.17 4.36 7.41
N ARG A 27 -11.99 4.97 7.25
CA ARG A 27 -11.04 4.61 6.19
C ARG A 27 -10.32 3.29 6.43
N ALA A 28 -10.24 2.81 7.66
CA ALA A 28 -9.71 1.47 7.94
C ALA A 28 -10.67 0.37 7.46
N VAL A 29 -11.98 0.66 7.40
CA VAL A 29 -13.00 -0.25 6.86
C VAL A 29 -13.09 -0.19 5.33
N ASP A 30 -12.92 1.00 4.74
CA ASP A 30 -12.87 1.20 3.28
C ASP A 30 -11.65 2.07 2.87
N PRO A 31 -10.48 1.44 2.64
CA PRO A 31 -9.24 2.14 2.44
C PRO A 31 -9.09 2.64 1.01
N LYS A 32 -9.09 3.97 0.86
CA LYS A 32 -8.80 4.66 -0.41
C LYS A 32 -7.29 4.82 -0.61
N LEU A 33 -6.62 3.72 -0.98
CA LEU A 33 -5.16 3.67 -1.12
C LEU A 33 -4.60 4.62 -2.20
N ASN A 34 -5.42 4.96 -3.20
CA ASN A 34 -5.07 5.83 -4.31
C ASN A 34 -5.05 7.33 -3.99
N GLY A 35 -5.28 7.73 -2.74
CA GLY A 35 -5.28 9.14 -2.35
C GLY A 35 -3.90 9.81 -2.30
N SER A 36 -2.80 9.03 -2.27
CA SER A 36 -1.44 9.60 -2.23
C SER A 36 -0.99 10.07 -3.63
N ARG A 37 -0.29 11.22 -3.68
CA ARG A 37 0.38 11.71 -4.91
C ARG A 37 1.46 10.75 -5.44
N MET A 38 1.97 9.87 -4.60
CA MET A 38 2.96 8.86 -5.00
C MET A 38 2.32 7.62 -5.62
N TRP A 39 1.03 7.36 -5.37
CA TRP A 39 0.33 6.17 -5.85
C TRP A 39 0.42 5.96 -7.38
N PRO A 40 0.27 6.99 -8.24
CA PRO A 40 0.42 6.83 -9.68
C PRO A 40 1.85 6.46 -10.11
N LYS A 41 2.86 6.82 -9.31
CA LYS A 41 4.28 6.55 -9.60
C LYS A 41 4.73 5.14 -9.24
N LEU A 42 3.94 4.43 -8.43
CA LEU A 42 4.22 3.03 -8.08
C LEU A 42 4.07 2.13 -9.32
N SER A 43 4.83 1.04 -9.38
CA SER A 43 4.58 0.01 -10.39
C SER A 43 3.22 -0.65 -10.15
N GLU A 44 2.61 -1.20 -11.20
CA GLU A 44 1.34 -1.93 -11.08
C GLU A 44 1.45 -3.09 -10.09
N SER A 45 2.57 -3.82 -10.12
CA SER A 45 2.86 -4.91 -9.19
C SER A 45 2.95 -4.44 -7.74
N ALA A 46 3.52 -3.25 -7.48
CA ALA A 46 3.56 -2.67 -6.13
C ALA A 46 2.16 -2.33 -5.63
N ARG A 47 1.33 -1.71 -6.49
CA ARG A 47 -0.06 -1.36 -6.17
C ARG A 47 -0.91 -2.60 -5.89
N ASP A 48 -0.73 -3.67 -6.67
CA ASP A 48 -1.42 -4.94 -6.45
C ASP A 48 -1.10 -5.50 -5.06
N LEU A 49 0.18 -5.61 -4.73
CA LEU A 49 0.60 -6.12 -3.42
C LEU A 49 0.08 -5.26 -2.26
N LEU A 50 0.15 -3.93 -2.38
CA LEU A 50 -0.40 -3.02 -1.35
C LEU A 50 -1.90 -3.21 -1.17
N THR A 51 -2.66 -3.37 -2.26
CA THR A 51 -4.11 -3.56 -2.21
C THR A 51 -4.46 -4.87 -1.50
N ARG A 52 -3.73 -5.95 -1.79
CA ARG A 52 -3.94 -7.27 -1.17
C ARG A 52 -3.50 -7.32 0.30
N LEU A 53 -2.44 -6.59 0.67
CA LEU A 53 -1.96 -6.47 2.05
C LEU A 53 -2.89 -5.62 2.93
N LEU A 54 -3.56 -4.63 2.33
CA LEU A 54 -4.45 -3.69 3.02
C LEU A 54 -5.92 -3.98 2.76
N ASP A 55 -6.25 -5.19 2.32
CA ASP A 55 -7.63 -5.66 2.20
C ASP A 55 -8.32 -5.63 3.58
N PRO A 56 -9.42 -4.88 3.77
CA PRO A 56 -10.15 -4.83 5.04
C PRO A 56 -10.66 -6.19 5.50
N ASN A 57 -11.02 -7.06 4.56
CA ASN A 57 -11.56 -8.37 4.85
C ASN A 57 -10.41 -9.35 5.17
N PRO A 58 -10.31 -9.87 6.41
CA PRO A 58 -9.23 -10.77 6.80
C PRO A 58 -9.23 -12.10 6.03
N GLU A 59 -10.39 -12.56 5.53
CA GLU A 59 -10.50 -13.82 4.80
C GLU A 59 -9.92 -13.74 3.37
N THR A 60 -9.92 -12.54 2.77
CA THR A 60 -9.37 -12.30 1.43
C THR A 60 -8.00 -11.62 1.47
N ARG A 61 -7.62 -11.06 2.63
CA ARG A 61 -6.30 -10.48 2.86
C ARG A 61 -5.21 -11.53 2.66
N ILE A 62 -4.21 -11.16 1.88
CA ILE A 62 -3.07 -12.02 1.59
C ILE A 62 -2.29 -12.35 2.88
N THR A 63 -1.88 -13.61 3.02
CA THR A 63 -1.02 -14.03 4.12
C THR A 63 0.42 -13.57 3.91
N ALA A 64 1.22 -13.53 4.98
CA ALA A 64 2.64 -13.16 4.89
C ALA A 64 3.42 -14.06 3.90
N LYS A 65 3.13 -15.37 3.89
CA LYS A 65 3.75 -16.31 2.95
C LYS A 65 3.43 -15.97 1.50
N GLN A 66 2.14 -15.80 1.19
CA GLN A 66 1.70 -15.42 -0.16
C GLN A 66 2.23 -14.04 -0.57
N ALA A 67 2.42 -13.10 0.37
CA ALA A 67 3.02 -11.81 0.10
C ALA A 67 4.50 -11.93 -0.29
N LEU A 68 5.28 -12.79 0.40
CA LEU A 68 6.67 -13.07 0.05
C LEU A 68 6.79 -13.70 -1.34
N ASP A 69 5.84 -14.56 -1.71
CA ASP A 69 5.78 -15.18 -3.04
C ASP A 69 5.25 -14.23 -4.15
N HIS A 70 4.85 -13.00 -3.79
CA HIS A 70 4.32 -12.05 -4.75
C HIS A 70 5.43 -11.54 -5.71
N PRO A 71 5.18 -11.40 -7.03
CA PRO A 71 6.20 -11.00 -8.01
C PRO A 71 6.97 -9.72 -7.68
N TRP A 72 6.33 -8.79 -6.97
CA TRP A 72 6.97 -7.55 -6.52
C TRP A 72 8.09 -7.79 -5.49
N LEU A 73 7.94 -8.76 -4.59
CA LEU A 73 8.96 -9.15 -3.60
C LEU A 73 9.87 -10.27 -4.10
N GLY A 74 9.32 -11.22 -4.87
CA GLY A 74 10.02 -12.40 -5.38
C GLY A 74 11.02 -12.15 -6.52
N GLY A 75 11.34 -10.90 -6.85
CA GLY A 75 12.48 -10.56 -7.72
C GLY A 75 12.19 -10.48 -9.22
N THR A 76 10.93 -10.49 -9.68
CA THR A 76 10.59 -10.27 -11.10
C THR A 76 9.84 -8.96 -11.39
N GLY A 77 9.37 -8.25 -10.36
CA GLY A 77 8.55 -7.02 -10.50
C GLY A 77 9.11 -5.73 -9.90
N ALA A 78 10.25 -5.78 -9.19
CA ALA A 78 10.96 -4.57 -8.75
C ALA A 78 11.78 -4.04 -9.91
N THR A 79 11.20 -3.18 -10.74
CA THR A 79 11.96 -2.46 -11.76
C THR A 79 12.98 -1.59 -11.04
N ASP A 80 14.26 -1.80 -11.36
CA ASP A 80 15.41 -0.98 -10.97
C ASP A 80 15.30 0.40 -11.62
N THR A 81 14.27 1.16 -11.24
CA THR A 81 14.18 2.56 -11.60
C THR A 81 14.96 3.30 -10.53
N ALA A 82 16.28 3.35 -10.70
CA ALA A 82 17.11 4.29 -9.98
C ALA A 82 16.44 5.67 -10.07
N LEU A 83 16.00 6.19 -8.92
CA LEU A 83 15.50 7.56 -8.84
C LEU A 83 16.66 8.46 -9.31
N PRO A 84 16.49 9.27 -10.36
CA PRO A 84 17.55 10.18 -10.77
C PRO A 84 17.82 11.13 -9.60
N LEU A 85 19.07 11.13 -9.14
CA LEU A 85 19.62 12.11 -8.18
C LEU A 85 19.57 13.51 -8.78
#